data_AF-A0A397JH83-F1
#
_entry.id   AF-A0A397JH83-F1
#
_cell.length_a   1.000
_cell.length_b   1.000
_cell.length_c   1.000
_cell.angle_alpha   90.00
_cell.angle_beta   90.00
_cell.angle_gamma   90.00
#
_symmetry.space_group_name_H-M   'P 1'
#
loop_
_entity.id
_entity.type
_entity.pdbx_description
1 polymer ?
#
loop_
_entity_poly.entity_id
_entity_poly.type
_entity_poly.pdbx_seq_one_letter_code
_entity_poly.pdbx_strand_id
1 'polypeptide(L)'
;MPAIGINAVLTGVTTQTVRNENDYSVLDFNIDEYLGDLEPKNFWLEVKHKANNRYLINKTSSINQNSRSTTAILVGIIKNVPLINDPVTNLEISPFKFVLDLEDISLIYNNNYNNQINNNQTINASWLNPKQPNCVVRGASPRTTTSGII
;
A
#
# COMPACT_ATOMS: atom_id res chain seq x y z
N MET A 1 9.85 15.37 -28.05
CA MET A 1 8.53 15.67 -27.46
C MET A 1 8.75 16.09 -26.02
N PRO A 2 8.08 17.14 -25.51
CA PRO A 2 8.18 17.48 -24.10
C PRO A 2 7.52 16.37 -23.28
N ALA A 3 8.14 16.02 -22.14
CA ALA A 3 7.65 15.04 -21.18
C ALA A 3 6.29 15.50 -20.62
N ILE A 4 5.20 15.09 -21.27
CA ILE A 4 3.85 15.27 -20.73
C ILE A 4 3.76 14.38 -19.50
N GLY A 5 3.58 15.01 -18.35
CA GLY A 5 3.37 14.31 -17.10
C GLY A 5 2.05 13.55 -17.15
N ILE A 6 2.09 12.24 -16.88
CA ILE A 6 0.88 11.39 -16.83
C ILE A 6 0.53 11.16 -15.38
N ASN A 7 -0.73 11.42 -15.00
CA ASN A 7 -1.25 11.00 -13.70
C ASN A 7 -1.33 9.47 -13.67
N ALA A 8 -0.67 8.85 -12.72
CA ALA A 8 -0.59 7.41 -12.63
C ALA A 8 -0.83 6.93 -11.20
N VAL A 9 -1.42 5.74 -11.13
CA VAL A 9 -1.51 4.93 -9.93
C VAL A 9 -0.79 3.62 -10.25
N LEU A 10 0.30 3.34 -9.54
CA LEU A 10 1.16 2.19 -9.81
C LEU A 10 1.33 1.33 -8.58
N THR A 11 1.45 0.02 -8.77
CA THR A 11 1.94 -0.88 -7.72
C THR A 11 3.43 -1.13 -7.92
N GLY A 12 4.22 -0.87 -6.88
CA GLY A 12 5.67 -1.07 -6.90
C GLY A 12 6.18 -1.80 -5.67
N VAL A 13 7.35 -2.41 -5.81
CA VAL A 13 8.07 -3.03 -4.70
C VAL A 13 9.43 -2.36 -4.55
N THR A 14 9.80 -2.02 -3.32
CA THR A 14 11.14 -1.48 -3.03
C THR A 14 11.80 -2.21 -1.87
N THR A 15 13.12 -2.35 -1.96
CA THR A 15 14.01 -2.78 -0.88
C THR A 15 15.00 -1.67 -0.51
N GLN A 16 14.83 -0.47 -1.07
CA GLN A 16 15.75 0.64 -0.90
C GLN A 16 15.29 1.55 0.22
N THR A 17 16.25 2.16 0.92
CA THR A 17 15.99 3.24 1.88
C THR A 17 15.84 4.57 1.16
N VAL A 18 15.13 5.51 1.79
CA VAL A 18 15.02 6.89 1.30
C VAL A 18 16.41 7.52 1.16
N ARG A 19 16.68 8.11 -0.01
CA ARG A 19 17.84 8.98 -0.26
C ARG A 19 17.39 10.44 -0.21
N ASN A 20 18.22 11.33 0.32
CA ASN A 20 17.93 12.77 0.29
C ASN A 20 18.85 13.44 -0.72
N GLU A 21 18.28 14.07 -1.74
CA GLU A 21 18.96 14.64 -2.89
C GLU A 21 18.32 16.00 -3.23
N ASN A 22 19.09 17.10 -3.18
CA ASN A 22 18.68 18.43 -3.65
C ASN A 22 17.28 18.89 -3.19
N ASP A 23 16.98 18.81 -1.88
CA ASP A 23 15.67 19.13 -1.26
C ASP A 23 14.52 18.17 -1.62
N TYR A 24 14.84 17.00 -2.18
CA TYR A 24 13.91 15.90 -2.41
C TYR A 24 14.31 14.67 -1.61
N SER A 25 13.29 13.89 -1.24
CA SER A 25 13.45 12.51 -0.81
C SER A 25 13.14 11.61 -2.02
N VAL A 26 14.04 10.68 -2.28
CA VAL A 26 14.09 9.85 -3.49
C VAL A 26 14.13 8.37 -3.09
N LEU A 27 13.33 7.55 -3.76
CA LEU A 27 13.36 6.09 -3.64
C LEU A 27 13.23 5.48 -5.03
N ASP A 28 13.80 4.29 -5.22
CA ASP A 28 13.58 3.52 -6.44
C ASP A 28 12.63 2.36 -6.14
N PHE A 29 11.60 2.19 -6.98
CA PHE A 29 10.64 1.10 -6.94
C PHE A 29 10.77 0.25 -8.19
N ASN A 30 10.72 -1.07 -8.04
CA ASN A 30 10.54 -1.98 -9.16
C ASN A 30 9.04 -2.05 -9.49
N ILE A 31 8.70 -1.77 -10.75
CA ILE A 31 7.33 -1.76 -11.26
C ILE A 31 7.16 -2.94 -12.21
N ASP A 32 6.25 -3.85 -11.84
CA ASP A 32 5.91 -5.03 -12.64
C ASP A 32 4.67 -4.80 -13.54
N GLU A 33 4.15 -3.57 -13.55
CA GLU A 33 2.99 -3.13 -14.32
C GLU A 33 3.41 -2.45 -15.65
N TYR A 34 2.52 -2.50 -16.65
CA TYR A 34 2.71 -1.80 -17.91
C TYR A 34 2.30 -0.33 -17.78
N LEU A 35 3.11 0.57 -18.33
CA LEU A 35 2.77 1.97 -18.51
C LEU A 35 2.38 2.23 -19.96
N GLY A 36 1.08 2.05 -20.22
CA GLY A 36 0.54 2.06 -21.57
C GLY A 36 1.11 0.94 -22.43
N ASP A 37 1.06 1.14 -23.75
CA ASP A 37 1.39 0.10 -24.74
C ASP A 37 2.87 0.05 -25.12
N LEU A 38 3.66 1.05 -24.69
CA LEU A 38 5.02 1.31 -25.18
C LEU A 38 6.12 1.03 -24.15
N GLU A 39 5.81 0.87 -22.87
CA GLU A 39 6.82 0.79 -21.81
C GLU A 39 7.07 -0.64 -21.34
N PRO A 40 8.34 -1.00 -21.05
CA PRO A 40 8.71 -2.35 -20.66
C PRO A 40 8.13 -2.70 -19.30
N LYS A 41 7.62 -3.93 -19.18
CA LYS A 41 7.33 -4.57 -17.89
C LYS A 41 8.66 -4.79 -17.13
N ASN A 42 8.63 -4.64 -15.80
CA ASN A 42 9.79 -4.81 -14.90
C ASN A 42 10.88 -3.76 -15.10
N PHE A 43 10.62 -2.54 -14.64
CA PHE A 43 11.60 -1.45 -14.69
C PHE A 43 11.71 -0.74 -13.34
N TRP A 44 12.84 -0.05 -13.14
CA TRP A 44 13.04 0.79 -11.96
C TRP A 44 12.48 2.19 -12.19
N LEU A 45 11.53 2.57 -11.35
CA LEU A 45 10.94 3.90 -11.29
C LEU A 45 11.55 4.68 -10.13
N GLU A 46 12.14 5.84 -10.42
CA GLU A 46 12.50 6.77 -9.36
C GLU A 46 11.27 7.53 -8.91
N VAL A 47 11.03 7.52 -7.62
CA VAL A 47 9.92 8.18 -6.96
C VAL A 47 10.50 9.28 -6.10
N LYS A 48 10.05 10.52 -6.32
CA LYS A 48 10.55 11.67 -5.57
C LYS A 48 9.42 12.52 -5.00
N HIS A 49 9.66 13.06 -3.82
CA HIS A 49 8.82 14.10 -3.24
C HIS A 49 9.68 15.15 -2.55
N LYS A 50 9.12 16.34 -2.34
CA LYS A 50 9.83 17.39 -1.60
C LYS A 50 10.15 16.96 -0.18
N ALA A 51 11.37 17.24 0.27
CA ALA A 51 11.86 16.93 1.61
C ALA A 51 11.22 17.80 2.71
N ASN A 52 10.36 18.75 2.36
CA ASN A 52 9.54 19.51 3.32
C ASN A 52 8.10 18.98 3.45
N ASN A 53 7.69 17.98 2.64
CA ASN A 53 6.37 17.37 2.77
C ASN A 53 6.35 16.36 3.92
N ARG A 54 5.98 16.84 5.12
CA ARG A 54 5.96 16.04 6.34
C ARG A 54 5.13 14.76 6.23
N TYR A 55 4.02 14.80 5.49
CA TYR A 55 3.16 13.64 5.30
C TYR A 55 3.89 12.53 4.53
N LEU A 56 4.47 12.87 3.38
CA LEU A 56 5.19 11.90 2.55
C LEU A 56 6.46 11.41 3.25
N ILE A 57 7.19 12.29 3.94
CA ILE A 57 8.37 11.91 4.75
C ILE A 57 8.00 10.85 5.78
N ASN A 58 6.91 11.03 6.52
CA ASN A 58 6.52 10.07 7.54
C ASN A 58 6.20 8.70 6.92
N LYS A 59 5.54 8.68 5.75
CA LYS A 59 5.27 7.44 5.04
C LYS A 59 6.54 6.79 4.51
N THR A 60 7.38 7.53 3.79
CA THR A 60 8.59 6.98 3.16
C THR A 60 9.67 6.60 4.17
N SER A 61 9.76 7.27 5.31
CA SER A 61 10.69 6.92 6.39
C SER A 61 10.39 5.57 7.05
N SER A 62 9.16 5.06 6.92
CA SER A 62 8.77 3.75 7.44
C SER A 62 9.16 2.58 6.53
N ILE A 63 9.59 2.87 5.29
CA ILE A 63 10.01 1.88 4.31
C ILE A 63 11.37 1.28 4.72
N ASN A 64 11.51 -0.03 4.53
CA ASN A 64 12.76 -0.77 4.73
C ASN A 64 13.38 -0.68 6.14
N GLN A 65 12.61 -0.31 7.17
CA GLN A 65 13.09 -0.36 8.56
C GLN A 65 13.38 -1.79 9.05
N ASN A 66 12.88 -2.82 8.36
CA ASN A 66 12.91 -4.23 8.80
C ASN A 66 13.58 -5.19 7.79
N SER A 67 14.40 -4.69 6.84
CA SER A 67 15.09 -5.49 5.82
C SER A 67 14.17 -6.36 4.92
N ARG A 68 12.87 -6.02 4.85
CA ARG A 68 11.88 -6.69 4.00
C ARG A 68 11.49 -5.78 2.84
N SER A 69 11.19 -6.40 1.69
CA SER A 69 10.58 -5.69 0.58
C SER A 69 9.26 -5.06 1.01
N THR A 70 9.05 -3.81 0.62
CA THR A 70 7.81 -3.08 0.87
C THR A 70 7.06 -2.94 -0.44
N THR A 71 5.85 -3.46 -0.50
CA THR A 71 4.93 -3.22 -1.61
C THR A 71 4.15 -1.94 -1.33
N ALA A 72 4.03 -1.06 -2.32
CA ALA A 72 3.32 0.20 -2.19
C ALA A 72 2.46 0.48 -3.42
N ILE A 73 1.35 1.18 -3.19
CA ILE A 73 0.59 1.87 -4.22
C ILE A 73 1.09 3.30 -4.26
N LEU A 74 1.55 3.72 -5.44
CA LEU A 74 2.15 5.03 -5.70
C LEU A 74 1.16 5.85 -6.53
N VAL A 75 0.93 7.10 -6.14
CA VAL A 75 0.05 8.03 -6.86
C VAL A 75 0.84 9.29 -7.16
N GLY A 76 0.82 9.73 -8.41
CA GLY A 76 1.47 10.98 -8.79
C GLY A 76 1.63 11.18 -10.29
N ILE A 77 2.57 12.04 -10.67
CA ILE A 77 2.82 12.44 -12.06
C ILE A 77 4.11 11.80 -12.57
N ILE A 78 4.00 10.90 -13.53
CA ILE A 78 5.16 10.25 -14.16
C ILE A 78 5.66 11.12 -15.31
N LYS A 79 6.99 11.28 -15.35
CA LYS A 79 7.72 12.00 -16.39
C LYS A 79 8.85 11.12 -16.89
N ASN A 80 9.14 11.22 -18.18
CA ASN A 80 10.34 10.63 -18.75
C ASN A 80 11.48 11.63 -18.77
N VAL A 81 12.66 11.17 -18.40
CA VAL A 81 13.93 11.86 -18.64
C VAL A 81 14.51 11.25 -19.91
N PRO A 82 14.56 12.01 -21.02
CA PRO A 82 15.04 11.47 -22.29
C PRO A 82 16.53 11.14 -22.20
N LEU A 83 16.94 10.10 -22.93
CA LEU A 83 18.35 9.76 -23.14
C LEU A 83 19.09 10.97 -23.73
N ILE A 84 20.21 11.35 -23.13
CA ILE A 84 21.09 12.40 -23.66
C ILE A 84 22.40 11.75 -24.08
N ASN A 85 22.72 11.84 -25.37
CA ASN A 85 24.00 11.42 -25.92
C ASN A 85 24.88 12.64 -26.19
N ASP A 86 26.19 12.49 -26.03
CA ASP A 86 27.17 13.49 -26.46
C ASP A 86 27.06 13.65 -27.98
N PRO A 87 26.78 14.87 -28.49
CA PRO A 87 26.65 15.09 -29.92
C PRO A 87 27.94 14.81 -30.70
N VAL A 88 29.11 14.80 -30.04
CA VAL A 88 30.41 14.59 -30.68
C VAL A 88 30.84 13.13 -30.65
N THR A 89 30.70 12.47 -29.50
CA THR A 89 31.19 11.09 -29.31
C THR A 89 30.11 10.02 -29.41
N ASN A 90 28.83 10.43 -29.46
CA ASN A 90 27.65 9.55 -29.35
C ASN A 90 27.68 8.64 -28.11
N LEU A 91 28.45 9.02 -27.08
CA LEU A 91 28.46 8.35 -25.79
C LEU A 91 27.25 8.79 -24.97
N GLU A 92 26.69 7.86 -24.23
CA GLU A 92 25.56 8.11 -23.33
C GLU A 92 26.00 8.98 -22.15
N ILE A 93 25.47 10.21 -22.07
CA ILE A 93 25.72 11.15 -20.98
C ILE A 93 24.74 10.87 -19.83
N SER A 94 23.50 10.53 -20.16
CA SER A 94 22.46 10.27 -19.17
C SER A 94 21.47 9.23 -19.69
N PRO A 95 21.23 8.16 -18.91
CA PRO A 95 20.32 7.11 -19.32
C PRO A 95 18.87 7.56 -19.33
N PHE A 96 18.10 6.95 -20.23
CA PHE A 96 16.65 7.08 -20.22
C PHE A 96 16.09 6.56 -18.89
N LYS A 97 15.26 7.37 -18.23
CA LYS A 97 14.72 7.03 -16.91
C LYS A 97 13.31 7.56 -16.71
N PHE A 98 12.50 6.80 -15.98
CA PHE A 98 11.20 7.24 -15.49
C PHE A 98 11.32 7.83 -14.09
N VAL A 99 10.66 8.97 -13.91
CA VAL A 99 10.60 9.67 -12.63
C VAL A 99 9.15 10.01 -12.30
N LEU A 100 8.69 9.57 -11.12
CA LEU A 100 7.39 9.87 -10.56
C LEU A 100 7.53 10.99 -9.52
N ASP A 101 6.89 12.13 -9.80
CA ASP A 101 6.61 13.13 -8.78
C ASP A 101 5.47 12.62 -7.90
N LEU A 102 5.81 12.19 -6.68
CA LEU A 102 4.89 11.52 -5.77
C LEU A 102 3.93 12.52 -5.12
N GLU A 103 2.64 12.21 -5.22
CA GLU A 103 1.54 12.94 -4.59
C GLU A 103 1.03 12.19 -3.35
N ASP A 104 0.83 10.88 -3.48
CA ASP A 104 0.43 10.01 -2.37
C ASP A 104 1.06 8.62 -2.47
N ILE A 105 1.19 7.94 -1.34
CA ILE A 105 1.71 6.59 -1.24
C ILE A 105 0.94 5.81 -0.19
N SER A 106 0.55 4.58 -0.49
CA SER A 106 -0.02 3.66 0.48
C SER A 106 0.83 2.40 0.58
N LEU A 107 1.31 2.10 1.79
CA LEU A 107 2.18 0.95 2.04
C LEU A 107 1.32 -0.26 2.40
N ILE A 108 1.59 -1.39 1.72
CA ILE A 108 0.90 -2.66 1.95
C ILE A 108 1.81 -3.50 2.86
N TYR A 109 1.44 -3.58 4.14
CA TYR A 109 2.14 -4.43 5.11
C TYR A 109 1.50 -5.81 5.16
N ASN A 110 2.26 -6.84 4.80
CA ASN A 110 1.83 -8.21 5.04
C ASN A 110 2.17 -8.61 6.49
N ASN A 111 1.23 -8.35 7.40
CA ASN A 111 1.41 -8.66 8.81
C ASN A 111 1.04 -10.12 9.10
N ASN A 112 1.86 -11.07 8.63
CA ASN A 112 1.62 -12.50 8.80
C ASN A 112 1.99 -13.02 10.21
N TYR A 113 2.18 -12.14 11.20
CA TYR A 113 2.88 -12.50 12.45
C TYR A 113 2.01 -12.90 13.65
N ASN A 114 0.67 -12.98 13.55
CA ASN A 114 -0.16 -13.30 14.72
C ASN A 114 -1.35 -14.27 14.53
N ASN A 115 -1.56 -14.87 13.34
CA ASN A 115 -2.74 -15.73 13.15
C ASN A 115 -2.57 -17.17 13.65
N GLN A 116 -1.46 -17.51 14.31
CA GLN A 116 -1.20 -18.88 14.77
C GLN A 116 -1.40 -19.08 16.29
N ILE A 117 -1.81 -18.05 17.02
CA ILE A 117 -2.19 -18.16 18.43
C ILE A 117 -3.55 -17.48 18.60
N ASN A 118 -4.60 -18.28 18.77
CA ASN A 118 -6.02 -17.92 19.03
C ASN A 118 -6.94 -17.98 17.80
N ASN A 119 -7.25 -19.19 17.34
CA ASN A 119 -8.25 -19.54 16.32
C ASN A 119 -9.72 -19.21 16.67
N ASN A 120 -10.01 -18.15 17.44
CA ASN A 120 -11.37 -17.80 17.85
C ASN A 120 -11.75 -16.33 17.54
N GLN A 121 -11.04 -15.64 16.65
CA GLN A 121 -11.50 -14.34 16.17
C GLN A 121 -12.56 -14.53 15.09
N THR A 122 -13.78 -14.82 15.53
CA THR A 122 -14.98 -14.69 14.70
C THR A 122 -15.03 -13.24 14.20
N ILE A 123 -15.13 -13.05 12.89
CA ILE A 123 -15.28 -11.74 12.24
C ILE A 123 -16.57 -11.12 12.80
N ASN A 124 -16.46 -10.22 13.77
CA ASN A 124 -17.60 -9.44 14.29
C ASN A 124 -17.92 -8.32 13.31
N ALA A 125 -18.33 -8.69 12.10
CA ALA A 125 -19.01 -7.80 11.19
C ALA A 125 -20.47 -7.71 11.63
N SER A 126 -20.92 -6.53 12.02
CA SER A 126 -22.30 -6.29 12.47
C SER A 126 -23.35 -6.65 11.42
N TRP A 127 -22.97 -6.75 10.13
CA TRP A 127 -23.83 -7.21 9.03
C TRP A 127 -23.79 -8.73 8.77
N LEU A 128 -22.90 -9.47 9.41
CA LEU A 128 -22.83 -10.94 9.32
C LEU A 128 -23.63 -11.66 10.41
N ASN A 129 -24.20 -10.92 11.38
CA ASN A 129 -25.08 -11.52 12.38
C ASN A 129 -26.49 -11.68 11.80
N PRO A 130 -26.96 -12.90 11.50
CA PRO A 130 -28.38 -13.11 11.24
C PRO A 130 -29.14 -12.69 12.50
N LYS A 131 -30.02 -11.69 12.38
CA LYS A 131 -30.97 -11.32 13.44
C LYS A 131 -31.80 -12.55 13.81
N GLN A 132 -31.45 -13.22 14.91
CA GLN A 132 -32.33 -14.23 15.47
C GLN A 132 -33.58 -13.53 16.01
N PRO A 133 -34.80 -13.93 15.60
CA PRO A 133 -36.00 -13.42 16.24
C PRO A 133 -36.08 -14.02 17.65
N ASN A 134 -36.05 -13.16 18.67
CA ASN A 134 -36.27 -13.54 20.07
C ASN A 134 -37.65 -14.21 20.22
N CYS A 135 -37.71 -15.54 20.18
CA CYS A 135 -38.89 -16.29 20.61
C CYS A 135 -38.85 -16.40 22.14
N VAL A 136 -39.64 -15.58 22.82
CA VAL A 136 -39.86 -15.69 24.27
C VAL A 136 -40.72 -16.92 24.53
N VAL A 137 -40.10 -18.01 25.01
CA VAL A 137 -40.83 -19.18 25.51
C VAL A 137 -41.43 -18.82 26.87
N ARG A 138 -42.75 -18.60 26.91
CA ARG A 138 -43.51 -18.47 28.16
C ARG A 138 -43.61 -19.82 28.86
N GLY A 139 -42.89 -19.93 29.98
CA GLY A 139 -43.30 -20.50 31.25
C GLY A 139 -44.06 -21.83 31.30
N ALA A 140 -43.44 -22.81 31.96
CA ALA A 140 -44.10 -23.63 32.97
C ALA A 140 -43.05 -24.15 33.96
N SER A 141 -42.99 -23.56 35.15
CA SER A 141 -42.26 -24.12 36.30
C SER A 141 -43.23 -25.03 37.06
N PRO A 142 -42.89 -26.30 37.36
CA PRO A 142 -43.76 -27.13 38.17
C PRO A 142 -43.65 -26.66 39.63
N ARG A 143 -44.74 -26.15 40.19
CA ARG A 143 -44.89 -25.94 41.64
C ARG A 143 -45.51 -27.19 42.24
N THR A 144 -44.73 -27.95 43.00
CA THR A 144 -45.23 -28.83 44.06
C THR A 144 -45.69 -27.97 45.23
N THR A 145 -46.92 -28.17 45.71
CA THR A 145 -47.31 -27.70 47.05
C THR A 145 -48.36 -28.64 47.63
N THR A 146 -47.97 -29.29 48.72
CA THR A 146 -48.77 -30.05 49.66
C THR A 146 -49.73 -29.11 50.42
N SER A 147 -51.00 -29.50 50.58
CA SER A 147 -51.90 -29.00 51.64
C SER A 147 -53.03 -30.01 51.87
N GLY A 148 -53.31 -30.29 53.15
CA GLY A 148 -54.21 -31.36 53.59
C GLY A 148 -55.60 -30.90 54.03
N ILE A 149 -56.18 -31.74 54.93
CA ILE A 149 -57.42 -31.63 55.73
C ILE A 149 -58.66 -32.32 55.10
N ILE A 150 -59.07 -33.47 55.69
CA ILE A 150 -60.13 -33.56 56.73
C ILE A 150 -59.64 -34.51 57.82
#